data_AF-A0A162MWU5-F1
#
_entry.id   AF-A0A162MWU5-F1
#
_cell.length_a   1.000
_cell.length_b   1.000
_cell.length_c   1.000
_cell.angle_alpha   90.00
_cell.angle_beta   90.00
_cell.angle_gamma   90.00
#
_symmetry.space_group_name_H-M   'P 1'
#
loop_
_entity.id
_entity.type
_entity.pdbx_description
1 polymer ?
#
loop_
_entity_poly.entity_id
_entity_poly.type
_entity_poly.pdbx_seq_one_letter_code
_entity_poly.pdbx_strand_id
1 'polypeptide(L)'
;MDSTTSELPRTLPSGRRVSPTSAGRHTKPFVPVQTLTPQQAESVDQEGGSFDLHNWVDRGMTIRGGDSVYQCLANLTSALELVGQLSNADYSGAAGALSLLPTAGALLGAPTREMWIVHKLVPLAGLLSMFLSLGGSITPSNVGEYDPSEPFSYGGYMPTTGVTATRRLPASSPSLVAGYAASPGFAEAQREEKSPAAQFAEQVKQHADDDSGGGIRLGIFLAMALQCTLMVCLLVPMWYAQRRAVVTWWCRAWGWMYFWYFLVSAVSVFDNLVAAPFTRSWTIRVSRRPGGILLNETVRKITNQNRYANALEALKAGPNTNQRIRLVADRGSGYSRTCFYVVISIQGISRVHAVAQVLSKGASVAVFAFGTALFASATLMSISIALMVLSILLTCGVAGRVLAMWIVAQISRENKPILHKLVKSESEAGEFIHAIAELDLQIEMQGHVIINGYCVKSRSMLFSPETYIGLLAKPYNAVKLAEQSTRGAIASSFSFPGPSESHGKPDSYLLSTLQSSGQREREHSVLGGSVERRSRAASSL
;
A
#
# COMPACT_ATOMS: atom_id res chain seq x y z
N MET A 1 -39.93 -72.05 8.96
CA MET A 1 -41.23 -71.42 8.68
C MET A 1 -41.06 -70.54 7.46
N ASP A 2 -41.35 -71.15 6.32
CA ASP A 2 -42.01 -70.63 5.14
C ASP A 2 -41.89 -69.14 4.79
N SER A 3 -41.30 -68.86 3.64
CA SER A 3 -41.91 -67.92 2.70
C SER A 3 -41.55 -68.30 1.27
N THR A 4 -42.60 -68.69 0.57
CA THR A 4 -42.71 -69.14 -0.81
C THR A 4 -42.64 -67.98 -1.80
N THR A 5 -41.92 -68.25 -2.88
CA THR A 5 -42.14 -67.88 -4.30
C THR A 5 -43.35 -67.01 -4.67
N SER A 6 -43.10 -65.99 -5.51
CA SER A 6 -43.98 -65.65 -6.64
C SER A 6 -43.19 -64.91 -7.74
N GLU A 7 -43.15 -65.54 -8.91
CA GLU A 7 -42.59 -65.05 -10.16
C GLU A 7 -43.48 -63.98 -10.81
N LEU A 8 -42.86 -63.05 -11.55
CA LEU A 8 -43.53 -62.37 -12.66
C LEU A 8 -42.48 -61.92 -13.71
N PRO A 9 -42.50 -62.46 -14.93
CA PRO A 9 -41.58 -62.07 -15.99
C PRO A 9 -42.08 -60.80 -16.68
N ARG A 10 -41.32 -59.70 -16.59
CA ARG A 10 -41.51 -58.54 -17.46
C ARG A 10 -40.91 -58.82 -18.84
N THR A 11 -41.79 -59.02 -19.78
CA THR A 11 -41.55 -58.97 -21.23
C THR A 11 -40.86 -57.67 -21.62
N LEU A 12 -39.60 -57.76 -22.03
CA LEU A 12 -38.88 -56.69 -22.72
C LEU A 12 -39.42 -56.56 -24.16
N PRO A 13 -39.80 -55.36 -24.62
CA PRO A 13 -40.14 -55.18 -26.02
C PRO A 13 -38.91 -55.37 -26.90
N SER A 14 -38.99 -56.42 -27.71
CA SER A 14 -38.17 -56.71 -28.86
C SER A 14 -38.05 -55.49 -29.78
N GLY A 15 -36.80 -55.14 -30.10
CA GLY A 15 -36.43 -54.75 -31.46
C GLY A 15 -36.86 -53.37 -31.95
N ARG A 16 -36.26 -52.31 -31.39
CA ARG A 16 -35.92 -51.15 -32.23
C ARG A 16 -34.45 -51.29 -32.64
N ARG A 17 -34.23 -51.89 -33.81
CA ARG A 17 -32.98 -51.73 -34.58
C ARG A 17 -32.82 -50.23 -34.81
N VAL A 18 -32.08 -49.57 -33.94
CA VAL A 18 -31.46 -48.29 -34.28
C VAL A 18 -30.37 -48.66 -35.26
N SER A 19 -30.68 -48.51 -36.54
CA SER A 19 -29.66 -48.46 -37.58
C SER A 19 -28.57 -47.50 -37.10
N PRO A 20 -27.27 -47.83 -37.21
CA PRO A 20 -26.21 -46.87 -36.99
C PRO A 20 -26.30 -45.84 -38.13
N THR A 21 -27.22 -44.89 -38.01
CA THR A 21 -27.23 -43.68 -38.82
C THR A 21 -25.92 -43.00 -38.56
N SER A 22 -25.14 -42.89 -39.63
CA SER A 22 -23.80 -42.35 -39.68
C SER A 22 -23.72 -40.97 -39.01
N ALA A 23 -23.43 -40.95 -37.72
CA ALA A 23 -22.90 -39.78 -37.02
C ALA A 23 -21.37 -39.66 -37.22
N GLY A 24 -20.80 -40.40 -38.18
CA GLY A 24 -19.37 -40.40 -38.52
C GLY A 24 -19.04 -39.59 -39.77
N ARG A 25 -19.72 -38.46 -40.05
CA ARG A 25 -19.49 -37.70 -41.30
C ARG A 25 -18.97 -36.27 -41.18
N HIS A 26 -18.73 -35.74 -39.98
CA HIS A 26 -18.03 -34.44 -39.84
C HIS A 26 -17.11 -34.33 -38.61
N THR A 27 -16.67 -35.44 -38.02
CA THR A 27 -15.42 -35.39 -37.24
C THR A 27 -14.29 -35.44 -38.27
N LYS A 28 -13.78 -34.26 -38.66
CA LYS A 28 -12.48 -34.21 -39.34
C LYS A 28 -11.53 -35.10 -38.53
N PRO A 29 -10.80 -36.05 -39.15
CA PRO A 29 -9.78 -36.82 -38.44
C PRO A 29 -9.00 -35.85 -37.58
N PHE A 30 -8.89 -36.15 -36.29
CA PHE A 30 -8.06 -35.35 -35.40
C PHE A 30 -6.63 -35.48 -35.92
N VAL A 31 -6.22 -34.49 -36.72
CA VAL A 31 -4.82 -34.29 -37.05
C VAL A 31 -4.31 -33.44 -35.90
N PRO A 32 -3.49 -33.97 -34.99
CA PRO A 32 -2.86 -33.15 -33.96
C PRO A 32 -2.22 -31.95 -34.66
N VAL A 33 -2.64 -30.75 -34.27
CA VAL A 33 -2.38 -29.52 -35.04
C VAL A 33 -0.88 -29.23 -35.13
N GLN A 34 -0.08 -29.80 -34.22
CA GLN A 34 1.37 -29.79 -34.24
C GLN A 34 1.88 -31.12 -33.71
N THR A 35 2.44 -31.97 -34.58
CA THR A 35 3.33 -33.04 -34.13
C THR A 35 4.54 -32.39 -33.47
N LEU A 36 4.81 -32.74 -32.20
CA LEU A 36 6.01 -32.26 -31.50
C LEU A 36 7.23 -32.55 -32.38
N THR A 37 8.12 -31.58 -32.50
CA THR A 37 9.39 -31.82 -33.20
C THR A 37 10.15 -32.94 -32.48
N PRO A 38 10.97 -33.75 -33.17
CA PRO A 38 11.76 -34.80 -32.52
C PRO A 38 12.58 -34.28 -31.32
N GLN A 39 13.10 -33.06 -31.43
CA GLN A 39 13.83 -32.37 -30.35
C GLN A 39 12.95 -32.08 -29.11
N GLN A 40 11.69 -31.70 -29.32
CA GLN A 40 10.73 -31.49 -28.22
C GLN A 40 10.30 -32.81 -27.57
N ALA A 41 10.28 -33.92 -28.32
CA ALA A 41 10.01 -35.25 -27.79
C ALA A 41 11.20 -35.79 -26.98
N GLU A 42 12.44 -35.54 -27.43
CA GLU A 42 13.65 -35.92 -26.69
C GLU A 42 13.83 -35.14 -25.38
N SER A 43 13.34 -33.89 -25.30
CA SER A 43 13.41 -33.06 -24.08
C SER A 43 12.63 -33.62 -22.86
N VAL A 44 11.87 -34.70 -23.05
CA VAL A 44 10.99 -35.29 -22.03
C VAL A 44 11.74 -36.26 -21.14
N ASP A 45 12.75 -36.92 -21.70
CA ASP A 45 13.45 -38.05 -21.07
C ASP A 45 14.97 -37.90 -21.23
N GLN A 46 15.51 -36.67 -21.19
CA GLN A 46 16.97 -36.47 -21.22
C GLN A 46 17.59 -36.98 -19.91
N GLU A 47 17.94 -38.26 -19.90
CA GLU A 47 18.81 -38.91 -18.91
C GLU A 47 20.20 -38.23 -18.83
N GLY A 48 20.55 -37.40 -19.83
CA GLY A 48 21.86 -36.74 -20.01
C GLY A 48 22.10 -35.43 -19.25
N GLY A 49 21.18 -34.96 -18.40
CA GLY A 49 21.47 -33.92 -17.41
C GLY A 49 21.48 -32.44 -17.87
N SER A 50 21.25 -32.13 -19.14
CA SER A 50 21.05 -30.74 -19.60
C SER A 50 19.56 -30.39 -19.72
N PHE A 51 19.08 -29.44 -18.92
CA PHE A 51 17.69 -29.00 -19.00
C PHE A 51 17.51 -27.92 -20.08
N ASP A 52 16.91 -28.27 -21.23
CA ASP A 52 16.59 -27.30 -22.30
C ASP A 52 15.32 -26.51 -21.98
N LEU A 53 15.51 -25.38 -21.31
CA LEU A 53 14.42 -24.47 -20.92
C LEU A 53 13.64 -23.91 -22.13
N HIS A 54 14.28 -23.75 -23.29
CA HIS A 54 13.61 -23.15 -24.45
C HIS A 54 12.62 -24.14 -25.07
N ASN A 55 13.07 -25.36 -25.36
CA ASN A 55 12.19 -26.44 -25.85
C ASN A 55 11.09 -26.78 -24.83
N TRP A 56 11.41 -26.72 -23.54
CA TRP A 56 10.47 -26.89 -22.44
C TRP A 56 9.33 -25.86 -22.48
N VAL A 57 9.66 -24.58 -22.66
CA VAL A 57 8.69 -23.48 -22.80
C VAL A 57 7.88 -23.64 -24.08
N ASP A 58 8.53 -23.86 -25.22
CA ASP A 58 7.89 -23.88 -26.53
C ASP A 58 6.87 -25.01 -26.66
N ARG A 59 7.14 -26.17 -26.05
CA ARG A 59 6.15 -27.25 -25.95
C ARG A 59 4.88 -26.81 -25.23
N GLY A 60 5.01 -26.08 -24.12
CA GLY A 60 3.87 -25.52 -23.40
C GLY A 60 3.09 -24.47 -24.20
N MET A 61 3.80 -23.65 -24.97
CA MET A 61 3.18 -22.69 -25.91
C MET A 61 2.37 -23.42 -26.98
N THR A 62 2.97 -24.44 -27.59
CA THR A 62 2.42 -25.28 -28.67
C THR A 62 1.12 -25.94 -28.21
N ILE A 63 1.10 -26.53 -27.00
CA ILE A 63 -0.11 -27.13 -26.43
C ILE A 63 -1.25 -26.11 -26.32
N ARG A 64 -0.96 -24.88 -25.89
CA ARG A 64 -1.95 -23.80 -25.75
C ARG A 64 -2.30 -23.09 -27.05
N GLY A 65 -1.50 -23.26 -28.09
CA GLY A 65 -1.61 -22.56 -29.36
C GLY A 65 -2.85 -22.90 -30.19
N GLY A 66 -3.63 -23.91 -29.77
CA GLY A 66 -4.89 -24.25 -30.43
C GLY A 66 -5.93 -23.12 -30.38
N ASP A 67 -6.78 -23.06 -31.40
CA ASP A 67 -7.85 -22.07 -31.56
C ASP A 67 -9.04 -22.28 -30.62
N SER A 68 -9.13 -23.45 -29.98
CA SER A 68 -10.21 -23.83 -29.07
C SER A 68 -9.71 -24.54 -27.81
N VAL A 69 -10.51 -24.51 -26.74
CA VAL A 69 -10.19 -25.23 -25.49
C VAL A 69 -10.09 -26.74 -25.75
N TYR A 70 -10.95 -27.29 -26.61
CA TYR A 70 -10.90 -28.69 -27.02
C TYR A 70 -9.59 -29.06 -27.71
N GLN A 71 -9.07 -28.21 -28.61
CA GLN A 71 -7.77 -28.46 -29.23
C GLN A 71 -6.63 -28.38 -28.20
N CYS A 72 -6.69 -27.43 -27.26
CA CYS A 72 -5.71 -27.36 -26.17
C CYS A 72 -5.68 -28.63 -25.32
N LEU A 73 -6.86 -29.13 -24.94
CA LEU A 73 -7.00 -30.38 -24.20
C LEU A 73 -6.54 -31.59 -25.01
N ALA A 74 -6.87 -31.66 -26.30
CA ALA A 74 -6.44 -32.76 -27.15
C ALA A 74 -4.92 -32.77 -27.38
N ASN A 75 -4.31 -31.60 -27.58
CA ASN A 75 -2.86 -31.44 -27.65
C ASN A 75 -2.20 -31.80 -26.31
N LEU A 76 -2.83 -31.46 -25.18
CA LEU A 76 -2.35 -31.84 -23.85
C LEU A 76 -2.41 -33.36 -23.65
N THR A 77 -3.52 -34.01 -24.01
CA THR A 77 -3.66 -35.47 -23.93
C THR A 77 -2.61 -36.18 -24.79
N SER A 78 -2.44 -35.75 -26.05
CA SER A 78 -1.39 -36.29 -26.92
C SER A 78 0.01 -36.06 -26.34
N ALA A 79 0.25 -34.90 -25.74
CA ALA A 79 1.52 -34.63 -25.07
C ALA A 79 1.73 -35.56 -23.86
N LEU A 80 0.70 -35.85 -23.06
CA LEU A 80 0.77 -36.71 -21.88
C LEU A 80 0.93 -38.20 -22.24
N GLU A 81 0.37 -38.66 -23.36
CA GLU A 81 0.57 -40.03 -23.87
C GLU A 81 2.03 -40.31 -24.25
N LEU A 82 2.77 -39.27 -24.65
CA LEU A 82 4.19 -39.35 -24.97
C LEU A 82 5.11 -39.23 -23.74
N VAL A 83 4.56 -39.00 -22.54
CA VAL A 83 5.34 -38.89 -21.31
C VAL A 83 5.51 -40.29 -20.72
N GLY A 84 6.77 -40.73 -20.56
CA GLY A 84 7.09 -41.98 -19.89
C GLY A 84 6.55 -42.03 -18.45
N GLN A 85 6.40 -43.24 -17.90
CA GLN A 85 5.89 -43.43 -16.52
C GLN A 85 6.74 -42.69 -15.47
N LEU A 86 8.06 -42.64 -15.67
CA LEU A 86 9.00 -41.93 -14.79
C LEU A 86 8.71 -40.41 -14.78
N SER A 87 8.59 -39.83 -15.98
CA SER A 87 8.29 -38.42 -16.17
C SER A 87 6.89 -38.04 -15.66
N ASN A 88 5.92 -38.97 -15.67
CA ASN A 88 4.61 -38.77 -15.02
C ASN A 88 4.70 -38.70 -13.49
N ALA A 89 5.57 -39.51 -12.88
CA ALA A 89 5.84 -39.43 -11.44
C ALA A 89 6.50 -38.08 -11.08
N ASP A 90 7.44 -37.60 -11.89
CA ASP A 90 8.08 -36.28 -11.70
C ASP A 90 7.07 -35.13 -11.75
N TYR A 91 6.16 -35.14 -12.72
CA TYR A 91 5.12 -34.11 -12.82
C TYR A 91 4.13 -34.15 -11.66
N SER A 92 3.77 -35.34 -11.19
CA SER A 92 2.91 -35.51 -10.00
C SER A 92 3.61 -35.01 -8.73
N GLY A 93 4.90 -35.32 -8.59
CA GLY A 93 5.74 -34.82 -7.49
C GLY A 93 5.88 -33.30 -7.51
N ALA A 94 6.05 -32.69 -8.69
CA ALA A 94 6.12 -31.24 -8.85
C ALA A 94 4.82 -30.53 -8.46
N ALA A 95 3.67 -31.08 -8.88
CA ALA A 95 2.35 -30.57 -8.49
C ALA A 95 2.14 -30.66 -6.97
N GLY A 96 2.54 -31.78 -6.36
CA GLY A 96 2.57 -31.95 -4.90
C GLY A 96 3.45 -30.92 -4.21
N ALA A 97 4.69 -30.72 -4.68
CA ALA A 97 5.61 -29.74 -4.11
C ALA A 97 5.09 -28.31 -4.19
N LEU A 98 4.52 -27.90 -5.35
CA LEU A 98 3.95 -26.55 -5.47
C LEU A 98 2.62 -26.39 -4.72
N SER A 99 1.87 -27.47 -4.46
CA SER A 99 0.67 -27.39 -3.63
C SER A 99 0.98 -26.96 -2.18
N LEU A 100 2.24 -27.10 -1.73
CA LEU A 100 2.74 -26.64 -0.45
C LEU A 100 3.09 -25.14 -0.44
N LEU A 101 3.18 -24.45 -1.58
CA LEU A 101 3.47 -23.02 -1.63
C LEU A 101 2.46 -22.18 -0.83
N PRO A 102 1.14 -22.37 -0.99
CA PRO A 102 0.12 -21.84 -0.08
C PRO A 102 0.49 -21.99 1.41
N THR A 103 0.84 -23.20 1.83
CA THR A 103 1.19 -23.52 3.22
C THR A 103 2.46 -22.83 3.67
N ALA A 104 3.50 -22.82 2.83
CA ALA A 104 4.75 -22.14 3.13
C ALA A 104 4.57 -20.62 3.24
N GLY A 105 3.71 -20.02 2.40
CA GLY A 105 3.32 -18.62 2.51
C GLY A 105 2.60 -18.30 3.82
N ALA A 106 1.73 -19.20 4.27
CA ALA A 106 1.06 -19.07 5.57
C ALA A 106 2.07 -19.13 6.75
N LEU A 107 3.07 -20.03 6.69
CA LEU A 107 4.10 -20.18 7.72
C LEU A 107 5.09 -19.01 7.76
N LEU A 108 5.45 -18.45 6.59
CA LEU A 108 6.38 -17.34 6.49
C LEU A 108 5.77 -15.97 6.81
N GLY A 109 4.45 -15.93 7.06
CA GLY A 109 3.65 -14.72 7.15
C GLY A 109 4.30 -13.55 7.89
N ALA A 110 4.09 -12.35 7.35
CA ALA A 110 4.64 -11.12 7.89
C ALA A 110 4.08 -10.86 9.30
N PRO A 111 4.92 -10.45 10.26
CA PRO A 111 4.43 -9.87 11.51
C PRO A 111 3.68 -8.58 11.16
N THR A 112 2.36 -8.60 11.34
CA THR A 112 1.48 -7.50 10.92
C THR A 112 1.78 -6.19 11.65
N ARG A 113 2.28 -6.25 12.90
CA ARG A 113 2.66 -5.05 13.67
C ARG A 113 3.75 -4.26 12.98
N GLU A 114 4.85 -4.92 12.62
CA GLU A 114 5.98 -4.27 11.95
C GLU A 114 5.58 -3.80 10.56
N MET A 115 4.84 -4.64 9.83
CA MET A 115 4.37 -4.29 8.50
C MET A 115 3.45 -3.07 8.54
N TRP A 116 2.57 -2.96 9.54
CA TRP A 116 1.73 -1.79 9.75
C TRP A 116 2.56 -0.54 10.02
N ILE A 117 3.60 -0.63 10.85
CA ILE A 117 4.54 0.47 11.10
C ILE A 117 5.25 0.87 9.80
N VAL A 118 5.85 -0.07 9.07
CA VAL A 118 6.50 0.23 7.77
C VAL A 118 5.49 0.88 6.83
N HIS A 119 4.29 0.34 6.72
CA HIS A 119 3.25 0.86 5.84
C HIS A 119 2.81 2.28 6.24
N LYS A 120 2.77 2.61 7.53
CA LYS A 120 2.50 3.99 7.98
C LYS A 120 3.68 4.93 7.74
N LEU A 121 4.91 4.44 7.89
CA LEU A 121 6.14 5.24 7.74
C LEU A 121 6.52 5.49 6.28
N VAL A 122 6.49 4.44 5.47
CA VAL A 122 6.88 4.36 4.07
C VAL A 122 5.90 3.42 3.36
N PRO A 123 4.70 3.89 2.98
CA PRO A 123 3.62 3.07 2.43
C PRO A 123 4.04 2.16 1.29
N LEU A 124 4.87 2.67 0.37
CA LEU A 124 5.40 1.89 -0.75
C LEU A 124 6.29 0.72 -0.30
N ALA A 125 7.18 0.93 0.67
CA ALA A 125 8.02 -0.13 1.22
C ALA A 125 7.16 -1.19 1.94
N GLY A 126 6.13 -0.76 2.68
CA GLY A 126 5.19 -1.68 3.33
C GLY A 126 4.46 -2.53 2.30
N LEU A 127 3.96 -1.92 1.22
CA LEU A 127 3.30 -2.64 0.13
C LEU A 127 4.24 -3.62 -0.58
N LEU A 128 5.46 -3.21 -0.95
CA LEU A 128 6.47 -4.09 -1.54
C LEU A 128 6.80 -5.28 -0.62
N SER A 129 6.92 -5.01 0.67
CA SER A 129 7.16 -6.04 1.68
C SER A 129 5.98 -7.03 1.79
N MET A 130 4.73 -6.55 1.69
CA MET A 130 3.54 -7.41 1.67
C MET A 130 3.49 -8.30 0.43
N PHE A 131 3.86 -7.77 -0.75
CA PHE A 131 3.99 -8.59 -1.96
C PHE A 131 5.03 -9.70 -1.79
N LEU A 132 6.18 -9.40 -1.19
CA LEU A 132 7.22 -10.40 -0.91
C LEU A 132 6.81 -11.42 0.18
N SER A 133 5.85 -11.09 1.04
CA SER A 133 5.46 -11.93 2.19
C SER A 133 4.58 -13.16 1.86
N LEU A 134 4.23 -13.39 0.58
CA LEU A 134 3.49 -14.58 0.14
C LEU A 134 2.14 -14.83 0.87
N GLY A 135 1.46 -13.79 1.36
CA GLY A 135 0.09 -13.91 1.83
C GLY A 135 -0.13 -14.01 3.34
N GLY A 136 0.81 -14.59 4.07
CA GLY A 136 0.64 -14.81 5.51
C GLY A 136 0.73 -13.51 6.31
N SER A 137 -0.13 -13.38 7.32
CA SER A 137 -0.07 -12.28 8.29
C SER A 137 -0.20 -12.86 9.70
N ILE A 138 0.76 -12.55 10.58
CA ILE A 138 0.70 -12.90 12.00
C ILE A 138 0.16 -11.67 12.70
N THR A 139 -1.13 -11.68 12.99
CA THR A 139 -1.83 -10.60 13.70
C THR A 139 -1.53 -10.69 15.19
N PRO A 140 -0.92 -9.68 15.84
CA PRO A 140 -0.86 -9.65 17.28
C PRO A 140 -2.29 -9.58 17.79
N SER A 141 -2.62 -10.45 18.74
CA SER A 141 -3.97 -10.56 19.28
C SER A 141 -4.27 -9.46 20.30
N ASN A 142 -3.25 -8.74 20.80
CA ASN A 142 -3.41 -7.78 21.87
C ASN A 142 -3.15 -6.33 21.41
N VAL A 143 -4.09 -5.44 21.73
CA VAL A 143 -3.99 -4.00 21.46
C VAL A 143 -2.85 -3.36 22.27
N GLY A 144 -2.55 -3.92 23.45
CA GLY A 144 -1.44 -3.47 24.30
C GLY A 144 -0.08 -3.57 23.60
N GLU A 145 0.07 -4.50 22.65
CA GLU A 145 1.29 -4.59 21.85
C GLU A 145 1.48 -3.37 20.93
N TYR A 146 0.48 -2.54 20.68
CA TYR A 146 0.65 -1.32 19.88
C TYR A 146 0.99 -0.07 20.72
N ASP A 147 1.16 -0.23 22.04
CA ASP A 147 1.57 0.85 22.92
C ASP A 147 3.08 1.12 22.74
N PRO A 148 3.49 2.33 22.31
CA PRO A 148 4.90 2.67 22.15
C PRO A 148 5.62 2.88 23.49
N SER A 149 4.90 2.97 24.61
CA SER A 149 5.50 3.15 25.93
C SER A 149 6.18 1.89 26.44
N GLU A 150 5.80 0.72 25.92
CA GLU A 150 6.57 -0.49 26.07
C GLU A 150 7.69 -0.52 25.01
N PRO A 151 8.98 -0.53 25.41
CA PRO A 151 10.06 -0.66 24.46
C PRO A 151 9.84 -1.92 23.62
N PHE A 152 10.02 -1.82 22.30
CA PHE A 152 9.88 -2.93 21.36
C PHE A 152 10.64 -4.17 21.85
N SER A 153 9.94 -5.06 22.54
CA SER A 153 10.47 -6.34 22.99
C SER A 153 10.06 -7.35 21.95
N TYR A 154 10.99 -7.67 21.06
CA TYR A 154 10.81 -8.67 20.02
C TYR A 154 10.66 -10.04 20.69
N GLY A 155 9.69 -10.86 20.28
CA GLY A 155 9.39 -12.17 20.89
C GLY A 155 10.61 -13.08 21.05
N GLY A 156 11.30 -12.96 22.20
CA GLY A 156 12.43 -13.81 22.61
C GLY A 156 13.82 -13.39 22.13
N TYR A 157 13.98 -12.43 21.20
CA TYR A 157 15.30 -11.93 20.82
C TYR A 157 15.60 -10.64 21.58
N MET A 158 16.43 -10.75 22.62
CA MET A 158 16.97 -9.60 23.34
C MET A 158 17.56 -8.60 22.34
N PRO A 159 17.23 -7.29 22.43
CA PRO A 159 17.93 -6.28 21.65
C PRO A 159 19.42 -6.34 22.00
N THR A 160 20.23 -6.88 21.08
CA THR A 160 21.69 -7.04 21.28
C THR A 160 22.43 -5.71 21.20
N THR A 161 21.77 -4.66 20.73
CA THR A 161 22.24 -3.31 20.98
C THR A 161 21.70 -2.89 22.33
N GLY A 162 22.57 -2.88 23.35
CA GLY A 162 22.31 -2.22 24.61
C GLY A 162 21.94 -0.77 24.33
N VAL A 163 20.65 -0.52 24.15
CA VAL A 163 20.08 0.79 24.35
C VAL A 163 20.40 1.04 25.81
N THR A 164 21.44 1.83 26.05
CA THR A 164 21.75 2.42 27.35
C THR A 164 20.43 2.96 27.81
N ALA A 165 19.72 2.19 28.66
CA ALA A 165 18.34 2.46 29.01
C ALA A 165 18.36 3.91 29.46
N THR A 166 17.80 4.80 28.63
CA THR A 166 17.92 6.25 28.78
C THR A 166 17.68 6.48 30.24
N ARG A 167 18.75 6.83 30.97
CA ARG A 167 18.82 6.81 32.42
C ARG A 167 17.51 7.39 32.87
N ARG A 168 16.56 6.53 33.29
CA ARG A 168 15.33 7.00 33.92
C ARG A 168 15.93 7.73 35.09
N LEU A 169 15.95 9.06 35.02
CA LEU A 169 16.21 9.89 36.17
C LEU A 169 15.30 9.26 37.21
N PRO A 170 15.87 8.59 38.24
CA PRO A 170 15.05 7.90 39.21
C PRO A 170 14.03 8.92 39.63
N ALA A 171 12.74 8.61 39.42
CA ALA A 171 11.66 9.39 39.99
C ALA A 171 12.09 9.54 41.44
N SER A 172 12.44 10.77 41.80
CA SER A 172 13.08 11.12 43.05
C SER A 172 12.23 10.50 44.14
N SER A 173 12.66 9.34 44.63
CA SER A 173 12.12 8.77 45.84
C SER A 173 12.38 9.84 46.89
N PRO A 174 11.37 10.31 47.63
CA PRO A 174 11.59 11.29 48.68
C PRO A 174 12.52 10.64 49.69
N SER A 175 13.80 10.95 49.57
CA SER A 175 14.79 10.66 50.58
C SER A 175 14.33 11.42 51.81
N LEU A 176 13.86 10.66 52.80
CA LEU A 176 13.77 11.00 54.20
C LEU A 176 15.10 11.59 54.68
N VAL A 177 15.33 12.86 54.37
CA VAL A 177 16.28 13.69 55.10
C VAL A 177 15.44 14.42 56.13
N ALA A 178 15.27 13.73 57.26
CA ALA A 178 14.81 14.35 58.48
C ALA A 178 15.81 15.44 58.89
N GLY A 179 15.29 16.65 59.13
CA GLY A 179 16.01 17.73 59.77
C GLY A 179 16.50 18.80 58.80
N TYR A 180 15.64 19.76 58.47
CA TYR A 180 15.65 21.09 59.09
C TYR A 180 14.41 21.86 58.64
N ALA A 181 13.68 22.37 59.61
CA ALA A 181 12.44 23.10 59.44
C ALA A 181 12.66 24.41 58.66
N ALA A 182 12.15 24.48 57.44
CA ALA A 182 11.83 25.73 56.76
C ALA A 182 10.62 25.51 55.82
N SER A 183 9.46 26.01 56.26
CA SER A 183 8.19 26.19 55.56
C SER A 183 7.82 25.26 54.40
N PRO A 184 6.99 24.23 54.66
CA PRO A 184 6.22 23.53 53.64
C PRO A 184 4.83 24.20 53.54
N GLY A 185 4.66 25.11 52.59
CA GLY A 185 3.35 25.67 52.30
C GLY A 185 3.43 26.54 51.07
N PHE A 186 2.64 26.21 50.04
CA PHE A 186 2.37 26.96 48.80
C PHE A 186 3.07 26.57 47.49
N ALA A 187 4.17 25.80 47.46
CA ALA A 187 4.80 25.46 46.17
C ALA A 187 4.24 24.19 45.48
N GLU A 188 3.49 23.35 46.21
CA GLU A 188 3.03 22.05 45.70
C GLU A 188 1.53 22.03 45.31
N ALA A 189 0.79 23.11 45.62
CA ALA A 189 -0.66 23.21 45.40
C ALA A 189 -1.08 23.85 44.06
N GLN A 190 -0.12 24.21 43.20
CA GLN A 190 -0.40 24.74 41.84
C GLN A 190 0.39 23.99 40.76
N ARG A 191 0.58 22.67 40.92
CA ARG A 191 0.62 21.81 39.74
C ARG A 191 -0.79 21.79 39.18
N GLU A 192 -1.12 22.86 38.46
CA GLU A 192 -2.24 22.93 37.52
C GLU A 192 -2.23 21.58 36.78
N GLU A 193 -3.27 20.78 36.99
CA GLU A 193 -3.36 19.41 36.49
C GLU A 193 -3.46 19.51 34.97
N LYS A 194 -2.29 19.61 34.31
CA LYS A 194 -2.21 19.78 32.86
C LYS A 194 -2.96 18.64 32.22
N SER A 195 -3.96 18.98 31.41
CA SER A 195 -4.73 18.01 30.65
C SER A 195 -3.79 17.00 29.96
N PRO A 196 -4.14 15.70 29.92
CA PRO A 196 -3.32 14.68 29.26
C PRO A 196 -2.99 15.04 27.81
N ALA A 197 -3.88 15.77 27.12
CA ALA A 197 -3.65 16.29 25.77
C ALA A 197 -2.51 17.32 25.73
N ALA A 198 -2.46 18.24 26.71
CA ALA A 198 -1.40 19.25 26.81
C ALA A 198 -0.04 18.62 27.15
N GLN A 199 -0.02 17.59 28.01
CA GLN A 199 1.21 16.85 28.31
C GLN A 199 1.75 16.13 27.08
N PHE A 200 0.89 15.50 26.29
CA PHE A 200 1.28 14.84 25.05
C PHE A 200 1.73 15.86 23.98
N ALA A 201 1.04 17.00 23.86
CA ALA A 201 1.46 18.08 22.98
C ALA A 201 2.88 18.59 23.33
N GLU A 202 3.20 18.72 24.63
CA GLU A 202 4.55 19.07 25.06
C GLU A 202 5.58 17.99 24.67
N GLN A 203 5.24 16.70 24.75
CA GLN A 203 6.11 15.62 24.25
C GLN A 203 6.32 15.72 22.73
N VAL A 204 5.28 16.03 21.97
CA VAL A 204 5.38 16.26 20.51
C VAL A 204 6.29 17.45 20.21
N LYS A 205 6.18 18.53 20.99
CA LYS A 205 7.05 19.70 20.86
C LYS A 205 8.50 19.37 21.16
N GLN A 206 8.77 18.72 22.29
CA GLN A 206 10.12 18.29 22.67
C GLN A 206 10.74 17.39 21.60
N HIS A 207 9.95 16.49 21.00
CA HIS A 207 10.41 15.63 19.93
C HIS A 207 10.66 16.39 18.61
N ALA A 208 9.89 17.45 18.34
CA ALA A 208 10.09 18.29 17.17
C ALA A 208 11.30 19.23 17.28
N ASP A 209 11.70 19.58 18.50
CA ASP A 209 12.91 20.36 18.79
C ASP A 209 14.20 19.50 18.76
N ASP A 210 14.07 18.17 18.74
CA ASP A 210 15.19 17.25 18.59
C ASP A 210 15.66 17.18 17.12
N ASP A 211 16.80 17.80 16.84
CA ASP A 211 17.40 17.86 15.51
C ASP A 211 18.19 16.56 15.14
N SER A 212 18.14 15.50 15.96
CA SER A 212 18.94 14.27 15.78
C SER A 212 18.57 13.38 14.57
N GLY A 213 17.69 13.85 13.68
CA GLY A 213 17.21 13.11 12.51
C GLY A 213 17.78 13.55 11.15
N GLY A 214 17.77 12.65 10.15
CA GLY A 214 17.78 13.04 8.73
C GLY A 214 18.84 12.40 7.82
N GLY A 215 19.74 11.56 8.35
CA GLY A 215 20.84 10.95 7.59
C GLY A 215 20.47 9.73 6.72
N ILE A 216 19.46 8.93 7.08
CA ILE A 216 19.25 7.57 6.51
C ILE A 216 18.51 7.50 5.18
N ARG A 217 18.21 8.62 4.51
CA ARG A 217 17.36 8.55 3.30
C ARG A 217 17.93 7.54 2.29
N LEU A 218 19.24 7.55 2.08
CA LEU A 218 19.91 6.66 1.12
C LEU A 218 19.77 5.17 1.49
N GLY A 219 19.93 4.82 2.77
CA GLY A 219 19.82 3.42 3.22
C GLY A 219 18.43 2.85 2.99
N ILE A 220 17.38 3.63 3.27
CA ILE A 220 16.00 3.19 3.07
C ILE A 220 15.66 3.08 1.57
N PHE A 221 16.14 4.02 0.73
CA PHE A 221 15.99 3.92 -0.73
C PHE A 221 16.70 2.68 -1.30
N LEU A 222 17.90 2.37 -0.80
CA LEU A 222 18.63 1.16 -1.20
C LEU A 222 17.86 -0.12 -0.82
N ALA A 223 17.28 -0.18 0.37
CA ALA A 223 16.46 -1.31 0.80
C ALA A 223 15.18 -1.46 -0.05
N MET A 224 14.50 -0.36 -0.40
CA MET A 224 13.36 -0.42 -1.32
C MET A 224 13.77 -0.90 -2.72
N ALA A 225 14.90 -0.42 -3.25
CA ALA A 225 15.42 -0.89 -4.54
C ALA A 225 15.75 -2.39 -4.51
N LEU A 226 16.30 -2.87 -3.38
CA LEU A 226 16.56 -4.29 -3.18
C LEU A 226 15.26 -5.10 -3.09
N GLN A 227 14.22 -4.61 -2.41
CA GLN A 227 12.89 -5.24 -2.41
C GLN A 227 12.28 -5.33 -3.81
N CYS A 228 12.37 -4.26 -4.61
CA CYS A 228 11.96 -4.29 -6.02
C CYS A 228 12.76 -5.33 -6.82
N THR A 229 14.06 -5.45 -6.56
CA THR A 229 14.92 -6.44 -7.23
C THR A 229 14.49 -7.87 -6.85
N LEU A 230 14.24 -8.13 -5.57
CA LEU A 230 13.70 -9.43 -5.10
C LEU A 230 12.36 -9.74 -5.75
N MET A 231 11.49 -8.74 -5.93
CA MET A 231 10.21 -8.91 -6.61
C MET A 231 10.40 -9.32 -8.08
N VAL A 232 11.33 -8.69 -8.80
CA VAL A 232 11.68 -9.09 -10.18
C VAL A 232 12.26 -10.51 -10.20
N CYS A 233 13.17 -10.83 -9.27
CA CYS A 233 13.74 -12.17 -9.13
C CYS A 233 12.68 -13.24 -8.82
N LEU A 234 11.56 -12.88 -8.20
CA LEU A 234 10.42 -13.76 -7.94
C LEU A 234 9.52 -13.92 -9.17
N LEU A 235 9.21 -12.81 -9.85
CA LEU A 235 8.32 -12.80 -11.01
C LEU A 235 8.93 -13.50 -12.23
N VAL A 236 10.24 -13.44 -12.44
CA VAL A 236 10.90 -14.05 -13.61
C VAL A 236 10.79 -15.58 -13.63
N PRO A 237 11.17 -16.34 -12.57
CA PRO A 237 10.95 -17.78 -12.51
C PRO A 237 9.48 -18.14 -12.63
N MET A 238 8.58 -17.33 -12.04
CA MET A 238 7.15 -17.52 -12.20
C MET A 238 6.70 -17.42 -13.66
N TRP A 239 7.24 -16.45 -14.39
CA TRP A 239 6.98 -16.28 -15.81
C TRP A 239 7.34 -17.51 -16.63
N TYR A 240 8.51 -18.08 -16.38
CA TYR A 240 8.95 -19.30 -17.05
C TYR A 240 8.08 -20.48 -16.65
N ALA A 241 7.86 -20.70 -15.35
CA ALA A 241 7.11 -21.85 -14.85
C ALA A 241 5.68 -21.93 -15.41
N GLN A 242 4.96 -20.80 -15.49
CA GLN A 242 3.61 -20.80 -16.05
C GLN A 242 3.58 -21.08 -17.57
N ARG A 243 4.66 -20.80 -18.31
CA ARG A 243 4.69 -21.02 -19.77
C ARG A 243 4.64 -22.48 -20.17
N ARG A 244 5.09 -23.43 -19.33
CA ARG A 244 4.85 -24.86 -19.59
C ARG A 244 3.68 -25.44 -18.83
N ALA A 245 3.49 -25.04 -17.58
CA ALA A 245 2.50 -25.67 -16.71
C ALA A 245 1.06 -25.42 -17.19
N VAL A 246 0.41 -26.47 -17.72
CA VAL A 246 -0.96 -26.38 -18.25
C VAL A 246 -1.96 -26.83 -17.19
N VAL A 247 -2.89 -25.95 -16.83
CA VAL A 247 -4.00 -26.25 -15.94
C VAL A 247 -5.13 -26.83 -16.78
N THR A 248 -5.52 -28.09 -16.54
CA THR A 248 -6.47 -28.82 -17.39
C THR A 248 -7.81 -28.08 -17.59
N TRP A 249 -8.41 -27.59 -16.51
CA TRP A 249 -9.67 -26.84 -16.55
C TRP A 249 -9.52 -25.38 -17.00
N TRP A 250 -8.28 -24.89 -17.17
CA TRP A 250 -7.98 -23.55 -17.66
C TRP A 250 -6.88 -23.58 -18.75
N CYS A 251 -7.00 -24.53 -19.67
CA CYS A 251 -5.92 -24.93 -20.58
C CYS A 251 -5.34 -23.76 -21.39
N ARG A 252 -6.19 -22.84 -21.88
CA ARG A 252 -5.75 -21.68 -22.68
C ARG A 252 -5.32 -20.47 -21.86
N ALA A 253 -5.53 -20.46 -20.54
CA ALA A 253 -5.25 -19.29 -19.74
C ALA A 253 -3.76 -19.01 -19.64
N TRP A 254 -3.44 -17.76 -19.92
CA TRP A 254 -2.12 -17.18 -19.78
C TRP A 254 -2.07 -16.32 -18.53
N GLY A 255 -0.94 -16.36 -17.82
CA GLY A 255 -0.77 -15.54 -16.62
C GLY A 255 -1.45 -16.11 -15.36
N TRP A 256 -1.85 -17.39 -15.35
CA TRP A 256 -2.59 -17.97 -14.21
C TRP A 256 -1.79 -17.90 -12.90
N MET A 257 -0.45 -18.04 -12.96
CA MET A 257 0.37 -17.98 -11.77
C MET A 257 0.57 -16.55 -11.27
N TYR A 258 0.67 -15.57 -12.18
CA TYR A 258 0.63 -14.16 -11.81
C TYR A 258 -0.71 -13.75 -11.22
N PHE A 259 -1.80 -14.24 -11.79
CA PHE A 259 -3.14 -14.00 -11.27
C PHE A 259 -3.28 -14.57 -9.85
N TRP A 260 -2.86 -15.81 -9.63
CA TRP A 260 -2.82 -16.42 -8.29
C TRP A 260 -1.97 -15.61 -7.33
N TYR A 261 -0.74 -15.25 -7.71
CA TYR A 261 0.18 -14.51 -6.86
C TYR A 261 -0.36 -13.10 -6.52
N PHE A 262 -1.00 -12.44 -7.49
CA PHE A 262 -1.69 -11.17 -7.28
C PHE A 262 -2.86 -11.33 -6.31
N LEU A 263 -3.69 -12.37 -6.44
CA LEU A 263 -4.78 -12.63 -5.49
C LEU A 263 -4.26 -12.86 -4.07
N VAL A 264 -3.21 -13.68 -3.90
CA VAL A 264 -2.57 -13.91 -2.60
C VAL A 264 -2.06 -12.58 -2.01
N SER A 265 -1.39 -11.77 -2.82
CA SER A 265 -0.85 -10.48 -2.39
C SER A 265 -1.95 -9.49 -2.03
N ALA A 266 -3.01 -9.39 -2.84
CA ALA A 266 -4.14 -8.49 -2.60
C ALA A 266 -4.90 -8.87 -1.32
N VAL A 267 -5.15 -10.17 -1.10
CA VAL A 267 -5.75 -10.65 0.15
C VAL A 267 -4.83 -10.40 1.34
N SER A 268 -3.51 -10.54 1.19
CA SER A 268 -2.56 -10.18 2.24
C SER A 268 -2.60 -8.70 2.61
N VAL A 269 -2.63 -7.83 1.60
CA VAL A 269 -2.74 -6.38 1.81
C VAL A 269 -4.05 -6.07 2.52
N PHE A 270 -5.16 -6.65 2.06
CA PHE A 270 -6.47 -6.49 2.70
C PHE A 270 -6.45 -6.98 4.16
N ASP A 271 -5.90 -8.16 4.42
CA ASP A 271 -5.78 -8.72 5.77
C ASP A 271 -4.94 -7.84 6.68
N ASN A 272 -3.82 -7.31 6.19
CA ASN A 272 -2.98 -6.39 6.96
C ASN A 272 -3.69 -5.05 7.24
N LEU A 273 -4.46 -4.51 6.29
CA LEU A 273 -5.21 -3.27 6.48
C LEU A 273 -6.33 -3.44 7.52
N VAL A 274 -6.97 -4.61 7.51
CA VAL A 274 -8.11 -4.95 8.36
C VAL A 274 -7.68 -5.58 9.69
N ALA A 275 -6.41 -5.98 9.84
CA ALA A 275 -5.87 -6.47 11.09
C ALA A 275 -5.58 -5.35 12.12
N ALA A 276 -5.48 -4.10 11.68
CA ALA A 276 -5.17 -2.99 12.56
C ALA A 276 -6.32 -2.78 13.57
N PRO A 277 -6.08 -2.87 14.90
CA PRO A 277 -7.13 -2.88 15.92
C PRO A 277 -7.66 -1.47 16.24
N PHE A 278 -7.78 -0.61 15.22
CA PHE A 278 -8.17 0.79 15.35
C PHE A 278 -9.40 1.05 14.48
N THR A 279 -10.46 1.53 15.11
CA THR A 279 -11.67 1.93 14.38
C THR A 279 -11.38 3.08 13.43
N ARG A 280 -10.60 4.07 13.88
CA ARG A 280 -10.11 5.21 13.11
C ARG A 280 -8.73 5.58 13.58
N SER A 281 -7.88 6.02 12.66
CA SER A 281 -6.56 6.57 12.96
C SER A 281 -6.34 7.84 12.14
N TRP A 282 -5.74 8.83 12.78
CA TRP A 282 -5.27 10.05 12.14
C TRP A 282 -3.75 10.08 12.18
N THR A 283 -3.15 10.20 11.00
CA THR A 283 -1.70 10.35 10.86
C THR A 283 -1.41 11.83 10.63
N ILE A 284 -0.69 12.42 11.58
CA ILE A 284 -0.28 13.81 11.60
C ILE A 284 1.21 13.82 11.33
N ARG A 285 1.65 14.51 10.29
CA ARG A 285 3.07 14.70 10.05
C ARG A 285 3.50 15.99 10.70
N VAL A 286 4.50 15.92 11.57
CA VAL A 286 4.98 17.06 12.34
C VAL A 286 6.40 17.39 11.92
N SER A 287 6.67 18.68 11.77
CA SER A 287 7.98 19.24 11.49
C SER A 287 8.15 20.55 12.25
N ARG A 288 9.39 20.92 12.54
CA ARG A 288 9.71 22.19 13.19
C ARG A 288 9.23 23.36 12.32
N ARG A 289 8.62 24.38 12.94
CA ARG A 289 8.17 25.58 12.23
C ARG A 289 9.37 26.26 11.57
N PRO A 290 9.29 26.61 10.28
CA PRO A 290 10.34 27.38 9.65
C PRO A 290 10.42 28.79 10.23
N GLY A 291 11.65 29.25 10.49
CA GLY A 291 11.91 30.57 11.06
C GLY A 291 11.42 31.72 10.17
N GLY A 292 11.06 32.84 10.81
CA GLY A 292 10.74 34.10 10.10
C GLY A 292 9.36 34.15 9.44
N ILE A 293 8.53 33.11 9.55
CA ILE A 293 7.15 33.17 9.03
C ILE A 293 6.27 34.04 9.93
N LEU A 294 5.57 35.03 9.39
CA LEU A 294 4.44 35.74 10.02
C LEU A 294 3.14 35.32 9.35
N LEU A 295 2.18 34.94 10.19
CA LEU A 295 0.83 34.55 9.78
C LEU A 295 -0.10 35.73 10.02
N ASN A 296 -0.98 35.99 9.06
CA ASN A 296 -1.99 37.02 9.23
C ASN A 296 -3.06 36.54 10.24
N GLU A 297 -3.18 37.27 11.35
CA GLU A 297 -4.11 36.96 12.45
C GLU A 297 -5.59 37.24 12.08
N THR A 298 -5.87 37.91 10.96
CA THR A 298 -7.25 38.17 10.52
C THR A 298 -7.99 36.89 10.12
N VAL A 299 -7.25 35.84 9.73
CA VAL A 299 -7.84 34.52 9.42
C VAL A 299 -8.05 33.79 10.74
N ARG A 300 -9.19 33.12 10.93
CA ARG A 300 -9.46 32.42 12.19
C ARG A 300 -8.61 31.14 12.29
N LYS A 301 -8.11 30.85 13.49
CA LYS A 301 -7.45 29.57 13.82
C LYS A 301 -8.44 28.40 13.72
N ILE A 302 -7.95 27.23 13.34
CA ILE A 302 -8.70 25.97 13.38
C ILE A 302 -8.99 25.53 14.82
N THR A 303 -8.21 26.04 15.77
CA THR A 303 -8.36 25.79 17.21
C THR A 303 -9.36 26.74 17.87
N ASN A 304 -10.13 27.52 17.10
CA ASN A 304 -11.15 28.38 17.68
C ASN A 304 -12.40 27.57 18.07
N GLN A 305 -12.53 27.30 19.37
CA GLN A 305 -13.64 26.50 19.96
C GLN A 305 -15.02 27.15 19.79
N ASN A 306 -15.11 28.45 19.52
CA ASN A 306 -16.39 29.14 19.36
C ASN A 306 -17.18 28.71 18.11
N ARG A 307 -16.54 28.04 17.15
CA ARG A 307 -17.16 27.66 15.86
C ARG A 307 -17.27 26.15 15.65
N TYR A 308 -16.31 25.41 16.16
CA TYR A 308 -16.21 23.95 16.00
C TYR A 308 -15.88 23.36 17.36
N ALA A 309 -16.42 22.17 17.67
CA ALA A 309 -16.16 21.55 18.97
C ALA A 309 -14.69 21.16 19.13
N ASN A 310 -14.01 20.85 18.02
CA ASN A 310 -12.60 20.49 18.01
C ASN A 310 -11.92 20.84 16.66
N ALA A 311 -10.58 20.77 16.63
CA ALA A 311 -9.80 21.07 15.43
C ALA A 311 -10.07 20.08 14.28
N LEU A 312 -10.45 18.84 14.60
CA LEU A 312 -10.76 17.80 13.62
C LEU A 312 -12.04 18.14 12.82
N GLU A 313 -13.08 18.62 13.49
CA GLU A 313 -14.31 19.11 12.86
C GLU A 313 -14.05 20.34 11.99
N ALA A 314 -13.19 21.26 12.46
CA ALA A 314 -12.78 22.42 11.68
C ALA A 314 -12.11 22.01 10.35
N LEU A 315 -11.30 20.95 10.37
CA LEU A 315 -10.65 20.42 9.17
C LEU A 315 -11.61 19.70 8.23
N LYS A 316 -12.53 18.89 8.78
CA LYS A 316 -13.61 18.25 7.99
C LYS A 316 -14.51 19.28 7.30
N ALA A 317 -14.74 20.43 7.95
CA ALA A 317 -15.53 21.52 7.38
C ALA A 317 -14.83 22.25 6.22
N GLY A 318 -13.54 22.01 5.99
CA GLY A 318 -12.75 22.68 4.95
C GLY A 318 -12.42 24.12 5.33
N PRO A 319 -11.38 24.35 6.15
CA PRO A 319 -11.03 25.68 6.61
C PRO A 319 -10.55 26.55 5.43
N ASN A 320 -10.69 27.86 5.57
CA ASN A 320 -10.21 28.80 4.56
C ASN A 320 -8.69 28.68 4.41
N THR A 321 -8.22 28.39 3.20
CA THR A 321 -6.81 28.14 2.88
C THR A 321 -6.14 29.35 2.22
N ASN A 322 -6.83 30.48 2.09
CA ASN A 322 -6.30 31.70 1.48
C ASN A 322 -5.51 32.56 2.50
N GLN A 323 -4.78 31.93 3.42
CA GLN A 323 -4.01 32.68 4.40
C GLN A 323 -2.77 33.29 3.75
N ARG A 324 -2.63 34.62 3.86
CA ARG A 324 -1.43 35.31 3.42
C ARG A 324 -0.33 35.08 4.43
N ILE A 325 0.78 34.51 3.97
CA ILE A 325 2.00 34.34 4.75
C ILE A 325 3.01 35.40 4.31
N ARG A 326 3.70 35.99 5.28
CA ARG A 326 4.84 36.90 5.05
C ARG A 326 6.09 36.35 5.70
N LEU A 327 7.25 36.65 5.14
CA LEU A 327 8.56 36.37 5.76
C LEU A 327 9.12 37.64 6.38
N VAL A 328 9.64 37.54 7.59
CA VAL A 328 10.47 38.58 8.21
C VAL A 328 11.87 38.47 7.63
N ALA A 329 12.34 39.51 6.97
CA ALA A 329 13.67 39.53 6.36
C ALA A 329 14.80 39.33 7.39
N ASP A 330 14.59 39.77 8.63
CA ASP A 330 15.63 39.83 9.66
C ASP A 330 15.90 38.49 10.37
N ARG A 331 15.04 37.48 10.18
CA ARG A 331 15.23 36.14 10.77
C ARG A 331 15.54 35.15 9.66
N GLY A 332 16.74 34.58 9.67
CA GLY A 332 17.12 33.52 8.74
C GLY A 332 16.05 32.43 8.68
N SER A 333 15.51 32.16 7.50
CA SER A 333 14.46 31.16 7.32
C SER A 333 15.07 29.76 7.26
N GLY A 334 15.27 29.15 8.43
CA GLY A 334 15.65 27.74 8.52
C GLY A 334 14.48 26.84 8.13
N TYR A 335 14.67 25.96 7.14
CA TYR A 335 13.69 24.95 6.76
C TYR A 335 14.02 23.62 7.45
N SER A 336 13.04 23.04 8.16
CA SER A 336 13.21 21.74 8.81
C SER A 336 13.48 20.65 7.77
N ARG A 337 14.55 19.89 7.95
CA ARG A 337 14.87 18.74 7.10
C ARG A 337 14.21 17.45 7.59
N THR A 338 13.79 17.43 8.85
CA THR A 338 13.24 16.29 9.56
C THR A 338 11.74 16.43 9.75
N CYS A 339 11.07 15.29 9.74
CA CYS A 339 9.67 15.15 10.10
C CYS A 339 9.46 13.80 10.76
N PHE A 340 8.48 13.71 11.64
CA PHE A 340 8.03 12.48 12.26
C PHE A 340 6.50 12.41 12.20
N TYR A 341 5.94 11.24 12.47
CA TYR A 341 4.50 11.07 12.55
C TYR A 341 4.02 11.08 13.99
N VAL A 342 2.90 11.75 14.22
CA VAL A 342 2.06 11.58 15.38
C VAL A 342 0.82 10.84 14.92
N VAL A 343 0.57 9.66 15.47
CA VAL A 343 -0.60 8.86 15.15
C VAL A 343 -1.54 8.90 16.35
N ILE A 344 -2.78 9.29 16.13
CA ILE A 344 -3.84 9.26 17.15
C ILE A 344 -4.87 8.24 16.68
N SER A 345 -5.05 7.17 17.44
CA SER A 345 -5.91 6.05 17.07
C SER A 345 -6.99 5.82 18.13
N ILE A 346 -8.22 5.59 17.68
CA ILE A 346 -9.33 5.23 18.57
C ILE A 346 -9.24 3.73 18.89
N GLN A 347 -9.21 3.41 20.18
CA GLN A 347 -9.25 2.05 20.66
C GLN A 347 -10.61 1.40 20.35
N GLY A 348 -10.57 0.20 19.80
CA GLY A 348 -11.76 -0.63 19.58
C GLY A 348 -11.93 -1.03 18.13
N ILE A 349 -12.73 -2.09 17.94
CA ILE A 349 -13.07 -2.65 16.64
C ILE A 349 -14.52 -2.27 16.32
N SER A 350 -14.74 -1.57 15.21
CA SER A 350 -16.09 -1.28 14.73
C SER A 350 -16.75 -2.57 14.21
N ARG A 351 -18.09 -2.64 14.20
CA ARG A 351 -18.81 -3.81 13.67
C ARG A 351 -18.45 -4.10 12.22
N VAL A 352 -18.30 -3.05 11.40
CA VAL A 352 -17.89 -3.17 9.99
C VAL A 352 -16.48 -3.74 9.89
N HIS A 353 -15.57 -3.30 10.75
CA HIS A 353 -14.21 -3.80 10.79
C HIS A 353 -14.14 -5.27 11.23
N ALA A 354 -14.95 -5.69 12.21
CA ALA A 354 -15.08 -7.09 12.60
C ALA A 354 -15.59 -7.97 11.43
N VAL A 355 -16.61 -7.50 10.69
CA VAL A 355 -17.10 -8.20 9.48
C VAL A 355 -16.00 -8.27 8.42
N ALA A 356 -15.28 -7.17 8.19
CA ALA A 356 -14.15 -7.15 7.26
C ALA A 356 -13.04 -8.14 7.67
N GLN A 357 -12.75 -8.28 8.98
CA GLN A 357 -11.78 -9.25 9.49
C GLN A 357 -12.22 -10.69 9.17
N VAL A 358 -13.48 -11.02 9.42
CA VAL A 358 -14.03 -12.34 9.08
C VAL A 358 -13.98 -12.59 7.57
N LEU A 359 -14.37 -11.60 6.75
CA LEU A 359 -14.30 -11.69 5.30
C LEU A 359 -12.86 -11.85 4.81
N SER A 360 -11.90 -11.14 5.42
CA SER A 360 -10.49 -11.24 5.10
C SER A 360 -9.94 -12.64 5.37
N LYS A 361 -10.24 -13.22 6.54
CA LYS A 361 -9.85 -14.60 6.87
C LYS A 361 -10.51 -15.62 5.94
N GLY A 362 -11.79 -15.42 5.61
CA GLY A 362 -12.50 -16.25 4.63
C GLY A 362 -11.86 -16.18 3.23
N ALA A 363 -11.53 -14.97 2.77
CA ALA A 363 -10.85 -14.75 1.49
C ALA A 363 -9.46 -15.38 1.46
N SER A 364 -8.71 -15.32 2.57
CA SER A 364 -7.42 -15.98 2.70
C SER A 364 -7.53 -17.49 2.54
N VAL A 365 -8.46 -18.14 3.24
CA VAL A 365 -8.73 -19.59 3.09
C VAL A 365 -9.15 -19.94 1.66
N ALA A 366 -10.04 -19.14 1.06
CA ALA A 366 -10.51 -19.37 -0.30
C ALA A 366 -9.38 -19.27 -1.34
N VAL A 367 -8.51 -18.25 -1.24
CA VAL A 367 -7.36 -18.08 -2.14
C VAL A 367 -6.33 -19.20 -1.95
N PHE A 368 -6.12 -19.68 -0.72
CA PHE A 368 -5.25 -20.83 -0.47
C PHE A 368 -5.82 -22.11 -1.08
N ALA A 369 -7.10 -22.42 -0.85
CA ALA A 369 -7.75 -23.58 -1.46
C ALA A 369 -7.73 -23.52 -2.99
N PHE A 370 -8.00 -22.35 -3.56
CA PHE A 370 -7.90 -22.09 -5.00
C PHE A 370 -6.48 -22.30 -5.53
N GLY A 371 -5.46 -21.79 -4.83
CA GLY A 371 -4.06 -22.01 -5.17
C GLY A 371 -3.67 -23.48 -5.15
N THR A 372 -4.01 -24.21 -4.09
CA THR A 372 -3.77 -25.65 -3.99
C THR A 372 -4.42 -26.41 -5.13
N ALA A 373 -5.68 -26.11 -5.47
CA ALA A 373 -6.37 -26.74 -6.60
C ALA A 373 -5.71 -26.41 -7.96
N LEU A 374 -5.27 -25.15 -8.15
CA LEU A 374 -4.53 -24.73 -9.35
C LEU A 374 -3.22 -25.50 -9.50
N PHE A 375 -2.39 -25.56 -8.45
CA PHE A 375 -1.10 -26.23 -8.51
C PHE A 375 -1.23 -27.76 -8.60
N ALA A 376 -2.22 -28.36 -7.92
CA ALA A 376 -2.51 -29.79 -8.05
C ALA A 376 -2.99 -30.16 -9.47
N SER A 377 -3.65 -29.23 -10.16
CA SER A 377 -4.14 -29.43 -11.54
C SER A 377 -3.10 -29.07 -12.62
N ALA A 378 -1.94 -28.53 -12.23
CA ALA A 378 -0.90 -28.10 -13.16
C ALA A 378 -0.11 -29.31 -13.65
N THR A 379 -0.23 -29.59 -14.95
CA THR A 379 0.46 -30.69 -15.63
C THR A 379 1.72 -30.21 -16.35
N LEU A 380 2.63 -31.14 -16.68
CA LEU A 380 3.87 -30.91 -17.44
C LEU A 380 4.92 -30.02 -16.75
N MET A 381 4.76 -29.76 -15.45
CA MET A 381 5.71 -28.98 -14.67
C MET A 381 6.82 -29.89 -14.12
N SER A 382 8.06 -29.70 -14.56
CA SER A 382 9.19 -30.48 -14.04
C SER A 382 9.43 -30.20 -12.55
N ILE A 383 9.77 -31.24 -11.79
CA ILE A 383 10.09 -31.13 -10.36
C ILE A 383 11.30 -30.20 -10.12
N SER A 384 12.30 -30.20 -11.00
CA SER A 384 13.48 -29.34 -10.88
C SER A 384 13.10 -27.85 -10.96
N ILE A 385 12.19 -27.48 -11.85
CA ILE A 385 11.67 -26.11 -11.94
C ILE A 385 10.78 -25.79 -10.74
N ALA A 386 9.92 -26.72 -10.32
CA ALA A 386 9.08 -26.52 -9.15
C ALA A 386 9.92 -26.25 -7.90
N LEU A 387 10.99 -27.03 -7.68
CA LEU A 387 11.94 -26.83 -6.60
C LEU A 387 12.71 -25.52 -6.75
N MET A 388 13.19 -25.16 -7.94
CA MET A 388 13.86 -23.88 -8.19
C MET A 388 12.93 -22.70 -7.85
N VAL A 389 11.68 -22.73 -8.33
CA VAL A 389 10.68 -21.70 -8.06
C VAL A 389 10.37 -21.63 -6.56
N LEU A 390 10.18 -22.77 -5.90
CA LEU A 390 9.96 -22.86 -4.46
C LEU A 390 11.14 -22.28 -3.68
N SER A 391 12.38 -22.66 -4.00
CA SER A 391 13.59 -22.14 -3.34
C SER A 391 13.71 -20.63 -3.51
N ILE A 392 13.53 -20.10 -4.73
CA ILE A 392 13.59 -18.66 -4.98
C ILE A 392 12.47 -17.92 -4.24
N LEU A 393 11.24 -18.46 -4.25
CA LEU A 393 10.10 -17.87 -3.54
C LEU A 393 10.36 -17.79 -2.04
N LEU A 394 10.83 -18.87 -1.43
CA LEU A 394 11.13 -18.92 0.00
C LEU A 394 12.28 -17.97 0.36
N THR A 395 13.37 -17.98 -0.40
CA THR A 395 14.51 -17.08 -0.15
C THR A 395 14.11 -15.61 -0.33
N CYS A 396 13.35 -15.27 -1.38
CA CYS A 396 12.87 -13.91 -1.60
C CYS A 396 11.88 -13.47 -0.52
N GLY A 397 11.00 -14.37 -0.06
CA GLY A 397 10.06 -14.07 1.02
C GLY A 397 10.75 -13.81 2.35
N VAL A 398 11.69 -14.67 2.74
CA VAL A 398 12.51 -14.49 3.95
C VAL A 398 13.36 -13.23 3.85
N ALA A 399 14.06 -13.01 2.73
CA ALA A 399 14.88 -11.82 2.52
C ALA A 399 14.04 -10.53 2.53
N GLY A 400 12.87 -10.54 1.87
CA GLY A 400 11.92 -9.43 1.86
C GLY A 400 11.48 -9.04 3.28
N ARG A 401 11.22 -10.04 4.14
CA ARG A 401 10.90 -9.84 5.56
C ARG A 401 12.08 -9.25 6.35
N VAL A 402 13.29 -9.80 6.19
CA VAL A 402 14.49 -9.28 6.86
C VAL A 402 14.75 -7.82 6.45
N LEU A 403 14.52 -7.48 5.18
CA LEU A 403 14.65 -6.09 4.72
C LEU A 403 13.58 -5.17 5.29
N ALA A 404 12.32 -5.62 5.37
CA ALA A 404 11.25 -4.85 6.00
C ALA A 404 11.57 -4.57 7.48
N MET A 405 12.03 -5.58 8.22
CA MET A 405 12.50 -5.46 9.60
C MET A 405 13.67 -4.50 9.71
N TRP A 406 14.65 -4.60 8.82
CA TRP A 406 15.79 -3.71 8.79
C TRP A 406 15.35 -2.26 8.55
N ILE A 407 14.40 -2.01 7.64
CA ILE A 407 13.83 -0.67 7.41
C ILE A 407 13.20 -0.14 8.72
N VAL A 408 12.37 -0.92 9.42
CA VAL A 408 11.79 -0.50 10.71
C VAL A 408 12.88 -0.17 11.72
N ALA A 409 13.86 -1.07 11.87
CA ALA A 409 14.95 -0.91 12.83
C ALA A 409 15.78 0.35 12.56
N GLN A 410 16.09 0.62 11.29
CA GLN A 410 16.83 1.82 10.89
C GLN A 410 16.01 3.09 11.18
N ILE A 411 14.74 3.14 10.80
CA ILE A 411 13.91 4.33 11.05
C ILE A 411 13.72 4.53 12.56
N SER A 412 13.53 3.45 13.32
CA SER A 412 13.35 3.50 14.79
C SER A 412 14.61 3.95 15.53
N ARG A 413 15.81 3.58 15.05
CA ARG A 413 17.08 3.92 15.70
C ARG A 413 17.37 5.42 15.69
N GLU A 414 17.05 6.10 14.59
CA GLU A 414 17.47 7.49 14.43
C GLU A 414 16.40 8.53 14.70
N ASN A 415 15.09 8.21 14.64
CA ASN A 415 14.08 9.27 14.57
C ASN A 415 12.91 9.18 15.56
N LYS A 416 12.84 8.18 16.45
CA LYS A 416 11.59 7.76 17.15
C LYS A 416 10.37 8.16 16.32
N PRO A 417 10.27 7.61 15.10
CA PRO A 417 9.59 8.24 13.97
C PRO A 417 8.08 8.36 14.16
N ILE A 418 7.54 7.71 15.19
CA ILE A 418 6.12 7.68 15.51
C ILE A 418 5.94 7.96 17.00
N LEU A 419 5.19 9.00 17.32
CA LEU A 419 4.50 9.12 18.59
C LEU A 419 3.07 8.62 18.41
N HIS A 420 2.72 7.50 19.04
CA HIS A 420 1.39 6.91 18.93
C HIS A 420 0.62 7.12 20.24
N LYS A 421 -0.59 7.67 20.15
CA LYS A 421 -1.50 7.81 21.29
C LYS A 421 -2.82 7.09 20.99
N LEU A 422 -3.18 6.17 21.89
CA LEU A 422 -4.48 5.55 21.92
C LEU A 422 -5.46 6.41 22.72
N VAL A 423 -6.64 6.64 22.16
CA VAL A 423 -7.73 7.41 22.76
C VAL A 423 -9.02 6.59 22.72
N LYS A 424 -9.96 6.86 23.63
CA LYS A 424 -11.20 6.08 23.75
C LYS A 424 -12.30 6.57 22.82
N SER A 425 -12.30 7.85 22.48
CA SER A 425 -13.35 8.48 21.66
C SER A 425 -12.78 9.41 20.60
N GLU A 426 -13.61 9.74 19.60
CA GLU A 426 -13.27 10.73 18.58
C GLU A 426 -13.22 12.16 19.14
N SER A 427 -13.99 12.46 20.19
CA SER A 427 -13.92 13.74 20.88
C SER A 427 -12.56 13.93 21.56
N GLU A 428 -12.09 12.90 22.29
CA GLU A 428 -10.77 12.89 22.92
C GLU A 428 -9.67 13.01 21.85
N ALA A 429 -9.77 12.28 20.73
CA ALA A 429 -8.85 12.45 19.60
C ALA A 429 -8.79 13.91 19.12
N GLY A 430 -9.96 14.57 19.03
CA GLY A 430 -10.10 15.98 18.68
C GLY A 430 -9.37 16.91 19.65
N GLU A 431 -9.40 16.63 20.95
CA GLU A 431 -8.68 17.40 21.98
C GLU A 431 -7.16 17.26 21.85
N PHE A 432 -6.65 16.04 21.62
CA PHE A 432 -5.22 15.82 21.37
C PHE A 432 -4.75 16.52 20.09
N ILE A 433 -5.52 16.41 19.00
CA ILE A 433 -5.23 17.11 17.73
C ILE A 433 -5.24 18.62 17.94
N HIS A 434 -6.21 19.13 18.70
CA HIS A 434 -6.33 20.55 19.01
C HIS A 434 -5.12 21.06 19.78
N ALA A 435 -4.73 20.37 20.86
CA ALA A 435 -3.56 20.73 21.66
C ALA A 435 -2.26 20.72 20.82
N ILE A 436 -2.10 19.75 19.92
CA ILE A 436 -0.94 19.72 19.00
C ILE A 436 -1.00 20.88 17.99
N ALA A 437 -2.19 21.19 17.45
CA ALA A 437 -2.36 22.26 16.48
C ALA A 437 -2.10 23.65 17.05
N GLU A 438 -2.26 23.86 18.37
CA GLU A 438 -1.91 25.11 19.05
C GLU A 438 -0.41 25.33 19.23
N LEU A 439 0.40 24.26 19.10
CA LEU A 439 1.85 24.37 19.20
C LEU A 439 2.44 25.16 18.04
N ASP A 440 3.62 25.72 18.28
CA ASP A 440 4.36 26.45 17.27
C ASP A 440 5.13 25.54 16.28
N LEU A 441 4.40 24.61 15.67
CA LEU A 441 4.93 23.58 14.78
C LEU A 441 4.29 23.69 13.40
N GLN A 442 4.95 23.10 12.40
CA GLN A 442 4.35 22.87 11.08
C GLN A 442 3.79 21.45 11.04
N ILE A 443 2.47 21.37 10.84
CA ILE A 443 1.70 20.14 10.87
C ILE A 443 1.07 19.90 9.50
N GLU A 444 1.19 18.68 8.98
CA GLU A 444 0.46 18.24 7.78
C GLU A 444 -0.50 17.12 8.18
N MET A 445 -1.79 17.36 8.01
CA MET A 445 -2.84 16.38 8.31
C MET A 445 -3.92 16.45 7.25
N GLN A 446 -4.32 15.29 6.69
CA GLN A 446 -5.40 15.21 5.69
C GLN A 446 -5.19 16.16 4.50
N GLY A 447 -3.95 16.31 4.02
CA GLY A 447 -3.61 17.23 2.93
C GLY A 447 -3.65 18.72 3.31
N HIS A 448 -3.97 19.07 4.55
CA HIS A 448 -3.90 20.44 5.06
C HIS A 448 -2.56 20.71 5.74
N VAL A 449 -1.97 21.85 5.43
CA VAL A 449 -0.75 22.37 6.07
C VAL A 449 -1.18 23.39 7.11
N ILE A 450 -0.85 23.14 8.36
CA ILE A 450 -1.25 23.93 9.52
C ILE A 450 0.02 24.46 10.19
N ILE A 451 0.05 25.75 10.52
CA ILE A 451 1.15 26.38 11.26
C ILE A 451 0.53 27.22 12.37
N ASN A 452 0.91 26.97 13.64
CA ASN A 452 0.42 27.71 14.81
C ASN A 452 -1.13 27.84 14.83
N GLY A 453 -1.82 26.73 14.57
CA GLY A 453 -3.28 26.66 14.53
C GLY A 453 -3.94 27.29 13.31
N TYR A 454 -3.21 27.81 12.33
CA TYR A 454 -3.81 28.35 11.11
C TYR A 454 -3.59 27.42 9.91
N CYS A 455 -4.64 27.20 9.12
CA CYS A 455 -4.55 26.42 7.88
C CYS A 455 -4.00 27.30 6.74
N VAL A 456 -2.78 26.99 6.33
CA VAL A 456 -2.02 27.74 5.34
C VAL A 456 -2.38 27.34 3.91
N LYS A 457 -2.49 26.04 3.65
CA LYS A 457 -2.74 25.52 2.30
C LYS A 457 -3.37 24.14 2.36
N SER A 458 -4.24 23.86 1.39
CA SER A 458 -4.76 22.51 1.13
C SER A 458 -4.09 21.91 -0.11
N ARG A 459 -3.78 20.62 -0.05
CA ARG A 459 -3.24 19.79 -1.13
C ARG A 459 -4.15 18.58 -1.34
N SER A 460 -4.18 18.09 -2.57
CA SER A 460 -4.81 16.81 -2.88
C SER A 460 -4.04 15.67 -2.19
N MET A 461 -4.72 14.86 -1.38
CA MET A 461 -4.07 13.72 -0.72
C MET A 461 -3.52 12.69 -1.71
N LEU A 462 -4.22 12.45 -2.82
CA LEU A 462 -3.87 11.38 -3.78
C LEU A 462 -2.60 11.67 -4.58
N PHE A 463 -2.30 12.93 -4.89
CA PHE A 463 -1.13 13.29 -5.70
C PHE A 463 0.06 13.78 -4.88
N SER A 464 -0.02 13.67 -3.55
CA SER A 464 1.05 14.11 -2.67
C SER A 464 2.09 13.01 -2.52
N PRO A 465 3.40 13.29 -2.72
CA PRO A 465 4.45 12.28 -2.54
C PRO A 465 4.50 11.72 -1.11
N GLU A 466 4.01 12.47 -0.12
CA GLU A 466 3.89 12.02 1.27
C GLU A 466 2.97 10.80 1.42
N THR A 467 1.99 10.63 0.55
CA THR A 467 1.05 9.50 0.57
C THR A 467 1.70 8.19 0.15
N TYR A 468 2.77 8.24 -0.65
CA TYR A 468 3.45 7.05 -1.18
C TYR A 468 4.78 6.79 -0.49
N ILE A 469 5.56 7.85 -0.31
CA ILE A 469 6.95 7.82 0.19
C ILE A 469 6.99 8.06 1.71
N GLY A 470 5.91 8.59 2.30
CA GLY A 470 5.77 8.75 3.74
C GLY A 470 6.77 9.75 4.34
N LEU A 471 7.45 9.38 5.42
CA LEU A 471 8.44 10.21 6.11
C LEU A 471 9.65 10.58 5.26
N LEU A 472 9.95 9.80 4.21
CA LEU A 472 11.05 10.09 3.30
C LEU A 472 10.77 11.31 2.42
N ALA A 473 9.50 11.70 2.25
CA ALA A 473 9.15 12.92 1.55
C ALA A 473 9.77 14.13 2.27
N LYS A 474 9.99 15.23 1.57
CA LYS A 474 10.37 16.48 2.24
C LYS A 474 9.12 17.12 2.88
N PRO A 475 9.21 17.78 4.06
CA PRO A 475 8.07 18.51 4.60
C PRO A 475 7.63 19.65 3.66
N TYR A 476 6.43 20.17 3.81
CA TYR A 476 5.94 21.29 3.02
C TYR A 476 6.88 22.50 3.17
N ASN A 477 7.34 23.06 2.05
CA ASN A 477 8.18 24.26 2.10
C ASN A 477 7.30 25.51 2.22
N ALA A 478 6.97 25.88 3.47
CA ALA A 478 6.18 27.07 3.76
C ALA A 478 6.92 28.38 3.42
N VAL A 479 8.25 28.38 3.46
CA VAL A 479 9.09 29.51 3.06
C VAL A 479 8.89 29.82 1.58
N LYS A 480 8.97 28.80 0.71
CA LYS A 480 8.73 28.96 -0.74
C LYS A 480 7.33 29.52 -1.03
N LEU A 481 6.32 29.11 -0.27
CA LEU A 481 4.96 29.65 -0.42
C LEU A 481 4.89 31.13 -0.02
N ALA A 482 5.55 31.49 1.09
CA ALA A 482 5.60 32.88 1.55
C ALA A 482 6.39 33.79 0.59
N GLU A 483 7.48 33.30 0.00
CA GLU A 483 8.22 33.99 -1.07
C GLU A 483 7.34 34.23 -2.30
N GLN A 484 6.60 33.20 -2.75
CA GLN A 484 5.68 33.31 -3.88
C GLN A 484 4.56 34.33 -3.61
N SER A 485 3.98 34.30 -2.41
CA SER A 485 2.97 35.27 -1.96
C SER A 485 3.52 36.70 -1.98
N THR A 486 4.76 36.89 -1.52
CA THR A 486 5.41 38.21 -1.48
C THR A 486 5.72 38.73 -2.89
N ARG A 487 6.23 37.87 -3.78
CA ARG A 487 6.49 38.25 -5.19
C ARG A 487 5.21 38.61 -5.94
N GLY A 488 4.13 37.84 -5.73
CA GLY A 488 2.82 38.14 -6.33
C GLY A 488 2.25 39.49 -5.88
N ALA A 489 2.44 39.83 -4.60
CA ALA A 489 2.02 41.14 -4.07
C ALA A 489 2.78 42.30 -4.73
N ILE A 490 4.10 42.17 -4.91
CA ILE A 490 4.93 43.19 -5.57
C ILE A 490 4.54 43.36 -7.05
N ALA A 491 4.30 42.25 -7.76
CA ALA A 491 3.87 42.30 -9.16
C ALA A 491 2.51 43.02 -9.30
N SER A 492 1.58 42.81 -8.37
CA SER A 492 0.28 43.49 -8.36
C SER A 492 0.34 44.97 -7.97
N SER A 493 1.38 45.42 -7.25
CA SER A 493 1.57 46.84 -6.96
C SER A 493 2.29 47.61 -8.07
N PHE A 494 3.04 46.91 -8.93
CA PHE A 494 3.79 47.50 -10.05
C PHE A 494 3.05 47.47 -11.40
N SER A 495 1.83 46.93 -11.46
CA SER A 495 0.92 47.20 -12.58
C SER A 495 0.53 48.68 -12.55
N PHE A 496 1.36 49.49 -13.20
CA PHE A 496 1.17 50.90 -13.47
C PHE A 496 -0.26 51.12 -13.99
N PRO A 497 -0.95 52.20 -13.57
CA PRO A 497 -2.17 52.61 -14.23
C PRO A 497 -1.83 52.82 -15.69
N GLY A 498 -2.39 51.97 -16.56
CA GLY A 498 -2.29 52.16 -18.00
C GLY A 498 -2.74 53.58 -18.33
N PRO A 499 -2.06 54.27 -19.26
CA PRO A 499 -2.46 55.60 -19.67
C PRO A 499 -3.94 55.57 -20.05
N SER A 500 -4.72 56.45 -19.43
CA SER A 500 -6.12 56.64 -19.78
C SER A 500 -6.19 57.09 -21.24
N GLU A 501 -6.44 56.15 -22.14
CA GLU A 501 -6.77 56.44 -23.53
C GLU A 501 -8.15 57.12 -23.53
N SER A 502 -8.13 58.45 -23.46
CA SER A 502 -9.26 59.30 -23.76
C SER A 502 -9.53 59.21 -25.26
N HIS A 503 -10.35 58.24 -25.66
CA HIS A 503 -10.85 58.16 -27.04
C HIS A 503 -11.91 59.25 -27.25
N GLY A 504 -11.46 60.42 -27.71
CA GLY A 504 -12.28 61.35 -28.47
C GLY A 504 -12.56 60.75 -29.85
N LYS A 505 -13.85 60.60 -30.19
CA LYS A 505 -14.31 60.41 -31.57
C LYS A 505 -14.16 61.74 -32.33
N PRO A 506 -13.62 61.70 -33.55
CA PRO A 506 -14.12 62.56 -34.62
C PRO A 506 -14.73 61.70 -35.72
N ASP A 507 -15.95 62.08 -36.09
CA ASP A 507 -16.58 61.70 -37.36
C ASP A 507 -15.82 62.37 -38.52
N SER A 508 -15.66 61.68 -39.65
CA SER A 508 -15.90 62.20 -41.03
C SER A 508 -15.26 61.32 -42.13
N TYR A 509 -16.14 60.60 -42.84
CA TYR A 509 -16.25 60.45 -44.30
C TYR A 509 -15.02 60.32 -45.25
N LEU A 510 -15.09 59.22 -46.04
CA LEU A 510 -15.04 59.13 -47.51
C LEU A 510 -13.72 58.82 -48.28
N LEU A 511 -13.94 57.95 -49.29
CA LEU A 511 -13.11 57.44 -50.42
C LEU A 511 -11.99 56.44 -50.08
N SER A 512 -11.96 55.16 -50.47
CA SER A 512 -12.39 54.36 -51.64
C SER A 512 -11.17 53.82 -52.42
N THR A 513 -11.11 52.49 -52.50
CA THR A 513 -10.66 51.66 -53.64
C THR A 513 -9.16 51.37 -53.86
N LEU A 514 -8.84 50.06 -53.79
CA LEU A 514 -7.86 49.21 -54.52
C LEU A 514 -7.22 48.23 -53.51
N GLN A 515 -7.77 47.03 -53.25
CA GLN A 515 -7.82 45.82 -54.08
C GLN A 515 -6.45 45.38 -54.61
N SER A 516 -5.80 44.40 -53.96
CA SER A 516 -5.32 43.15 -54.59
C SER A 516 -4.61 42.19 -53.60
N SER A 517 -5.24 41.02 -53.41
CA SER A 517 -4.68 39.65 -53.38
C SER A 517 -3.63 39.18 -52.34
N GLY A 518 -4.00 38.09 -51.64
CA GLY A 518 -3.12 37.02 -51.11
C GLY A 518 -3.33 36.75 -49.61
N GLN A 519 -4.32 35.99 -49.13
CA GLN A 519 -4.66 34.57 -49.29
C GLN A 519 -3.57 33.57 -48.77
N ARG A 520 -3.76 33.11 -47.52
CA ARG A 520 -3.52 31.74 -46.98
C ARG A 520 -4.07 31.71 -45.53
N GLU A 521 -5.31 31.23 -45.31
CA GLU A 521 -5.67 29.86 -44.86
C GLU A 521 -4.88 29.42 -43.61
N ARG A 522 -5.49 29.42 -42.40
CA ARG A 522 -6.34 28.36 -41.76
C ARG A 522 -5.57 27.04 -41.63
N GLU A 523 -5.41 26.43 -40.45
CA GLU A 523 -6.43 25.79 -39.59
C GLU A 523 -6.08 25.98 -38.09
N HIS A 524 -6.98 26.42 -37.21
CA HIS A 524 -8.03 25.68 -36.48
C HIS A 524 -7.57 24.44 -35.69
N SER A 525 -7.53 24.57 -34.37
CA SER A 525 -8.06 23.57 -33.42
C SER A 525 -8.38 24.23 -32.08
N VAL A 526 -9.65 24.61 -31.97
CA VAL A 526 -10.36 25.00 -30.76
C VAL A 526 -10.78 23.71 -30.05
N LEU A 527 -10.57 23.63 -28.73
CA LEU A 527 -11.48 22.91 -27.83
C LEU A 527 -11.31 23.47 -26.41
N GLY A 528 -12.19 24.41 -26.09
CA GLY A 528 -12.49 24.79 -24.71
C GLY A 528 -13.39 23.73 -24.08
N GLY A 529 -13.00 23.26 -22.90
CA GLY A 529 -13.82 22.42 -22.04
C GLY A 529 -14.12 23.16 -20.74
N SER A 530 -15.29 23.78 -20.68
CA SER A 530 -15.93 24.21 -19.45
C SER A 530 -16.29 22.97 -18.63
N VAL A 531 -15.72 22.80 -17.44
CA VAL A 531 -16.14 21.74 -16.51
C VAL A 531 -16.89 22.36 -15.35
N GLU A 532 -18.19 22.16 -15.45
CA GLU A 532 -19.24 22.51 -14.52
C GLU A 532 -19.11 21.72 -13.21
N ARG A 533 -19.21 22.44 -12.09
CA ARG A 533 -19.33 21.88 -10.73
C ARG A 533 -20.70 21.23 -10.55
N ARG A 534 -20.77 19.90 -10.33
CA ARG A 534 -21.85 19.25 -9.55
C ARG A 534 -21.61 17.74 -9.32
N SER A 535 -21.19 17.38 -8.12
CA SER A 535 -21.73 16.29 -7.25
C SER A 535 -20.90 16.33 -5.95
N ARG A 536 -21.43 16.62 -4.75
CA ARG A 536 -22.43 15.94 -3.90
C ARG A 536 -22.20 14.43 -3.72
N ALA A 537 -21.73 14.14 -2.50
CA ALA A 537 -22.20 13.08 -1.60
C ALA A 537 -22.03 11.62 -2.05
N ALA A 538 -20.98 10.98 -1.56
CA ALA A 538 -21.04 9.62 -0.97
C ALA A 538 -19.64 9.23 -0.46
N SER A 539 -19.44 9.29 0.85
CA SER A 539 -18.59 8.33 1.59
C SER A 539 -18.65 8.66 3.09
N SER A 540 -19.80 8.39 3.69
CA SER A 540 -19.84 7.89 5.05
C SER A 540 -19.66 6.38 4.97
N LEU A 541 -18.42 5.90 5.00
CA LEU A 541 -18.05 4.53 5.33
C LEU A 541 -16.71 4.58 6.07
#